data_AF-A0A1N7SWY3-F1
#
_entry.id   AF-A0A1N7SWY3-F1
#
_cell.length_a   1.000
_cell.length_b   1.000
_cell.length_c   1.000
_cell.angle_alpha   90.00
_cell.angle_beta   90.00
_cell.angle_gamma   90.00
#
_symmetry.space_group_name_H-M   'P 1'
#
loop_
_entity.id
_entity.type
_entity.pdbx_description
1 polymer ?
#
loop_
_entity_poly.entity_id
_entity_poly.type
_entity_poly.pdbx_seq_one_letter_code
_entity_poly.pdbx_strand_id
1 'polypeptide(L)'
;MAIDAILANMDDVWSAMDDSPDTEAGREQRTALKQLLQRIRDDGYPLLLMSNLSAEYLNSAIGSALGQDGVTYFSAILSSREFTDRYAIALHTLETAPHRVIALGSSGKELEEARTFGIARCIHLDDALSQLPL
;
A
#
# COMPACT_ATOMS: atom_id res chain seq x y z
N MET A 1 -14.47 -12.60 10.77
CA MET A 1 -13.10 -12.92 10.31
C MET A 1 -12.19 -11.83 10.83
N ALA A 2 -11.11 -12.19 11.54
CA ALA A 2 -10.15 -11.22 12.07
C ALA A 2 -9.08 -10.95 11.01
N ILE A 3 -8.81 -9.68 10.74
CA ILE A 3 -7.68 -9.19 9.94
C ILE A 3 -6.65 -8.65 10.93
N ASP A 4 -5.39 -8.94 10.70
CA ASP A 4 -4.30 -8.51 11.58
C ASP A 4 -3.32 -7.56 10.91
N ALA A 5 -3.29 -7.50 9.58
CA ALA A 5 -2.36 -6.65 8.83
C ALA A 5 -2.87 -6.31 7.44
N ILE A 6 -2.34 -5.22 6.91
CA ILE A 6 -2.58 -4.78 5.53
C ILE A 6 -1.25 -4.76 4.80
N LEU A 7 -1.23 -5.40 3.64
CA LEU A 7 -0.14 -5.35 2.68
C LEU A 7 -0.60 -4.50 1.50
N ALA A 8 0.14 -3.45 1.16
CA ALA A 8 -0.23 -2.56 0.07
C ALA A 8 0.90 -2.42 -0.94
N ASN A 9 0.58 -2.49 -2.22
CA ASN A 9 1.39 -1.90 -3.28
C ASN A 9 0.67 -0.67 -3.83
N MET A 10 1.38 0.46 -3.84
CA MET A 10 0.87 1.77 -4.22
C MET A 10 1.73 2.42 -5.32
N ASP A 11 2.56 1.65 -6.03
CA ASP A 11 3.47 2.15 -7.06
C ASP A 11 2.79 3.07 -8.07
N ASP A 12 1.65 2.64 -8.63
CA ASP A 12 0.91 3.43 -9.61
C ASP A 12 0.33 4.73 -9.02
N VAL A 13 0.01 4.74 -7.73
CA VAL A 13 -0.47 5.95 -7.04
C VAL A 13 0.66 6.93 -6.82
N TRP A 14 1.85 6.46 -6.41
CA TRP A 14 3.03 7.31 -6.28
C TRP A 14 3.41 7.95 -7.62
N SER A 15 3.42 7.15 -8.69
CA SER A 15 3.72 7.64 -10.04
C SER A 15 2.65 8.62 -10.56
N ALA A 16 1.36 8.34 -10.37
CA ALA A 16 0.29 9.23 -10.80
C ALA A 16 0.33 10.61 -10.11
N MET A 17 0.70 10.65 -8.83
CA MET A 17 0.85 11.91 -8.09
C MET A 17 2.07 12.74 -8.54
N ASP A 18 3.12 12.08 -9.04
CA ASP A 18 4.31 12.73 -9.60
C ASP A 18 4.04 13.33 -10.98
N ASP A 19 3.21 12.68 -11.79
CA ASP A 19 2.80 13.16 -13.12
C ASP A 19 1.82 14.35 -13.06
N SER A 20 1.05 14.50 -11.98
CA SER A 20 -0.04 15.49 -11.90
C SER A 20 -0.08 16.29 -10.58
N PRO A 21 1.04 16.88 -10.12
CA PRO A 21 1.15 17.43 -8.77
C PRO A 21 0.20 18.63 -8.52
N ASP A 22 0.01 19.52 -9.49
CA ASP A 22 -0.75 20.76 -9.29
C ASP A 22 -2.21 20.70 -9.75
N THR A 23 -2.65 19.55 -10.26
CA THR A 23 -4.02 19.37 -10.74
C THR A 23 -5.01 19.16 -9.59
N GLU A 24 -6.29 19.50 -9.81
CA GLU A 24 -7.37 19.21 -8.87
C GLU A 24 -7.43 17.70 -8.55
N ALA A 25 -7.39 16.87 -9.59
CA ALA A 25 -7.36 15.41 -9.47
C ALA A 25 -6.18 14.90 -8.61
N GLY A 26 -4.97 15.47 -8.79
CA GLY A 26 -3.80 15.11 -7.98
C GLY A 26 -3.94 15.50 -6.51
N ARG A 27 -4.63 16.60 -6.20
CA ARG A 27 -4.93 17.00 -4.81
C ARG A 27 -6.00 16.13 -4.17
N GLU A 28 -7.04 15.76 -4.93
CA GLU A 28 -8.07 14.83 -4.49
C GLU A 28 -7.47 13.45 -4.19
N GLN A 29 -6.62 12.93 -5.08
CA GLN A 29 -5.95 11.65 -4.89
C GLN A 29 -5.05 11.63 -3.65
N ARG A 30 -4.25 12.68 -3.42
CA ARG A 30 -3.45 12.84 -2.18
C ARG A 30 -4.34 12.85 -0.93
N THR A 31 -5.47 13.53 -1.00
CA THR A 31 -6.41 13.63 0.12
C THR A 31 -7.02 12.27 0.43
N ALA A 32 -7.50 11.55 -0.59
CA ALA A 32 -8.05 10.20 -0.45
C ALA A 32 -7.01 9.21 0.10
N LEU A 33 -5.78 9.24 -0.42
CA LEU A 33 -4.68 8.42 0.08
C LEU A 33 -4.40 8.69 1.57
N LYS A 34 -4.32 9.97 1.95
CA LYS A 34 -4.08 10.34 3.35
C LYS A 34 -5.22 9.86 4.26
N GLN A 35 -6.47 9.99 3.83
CA GLN A 35 -7.63 9.50 4.59
C GLN A 35 -7.59 7.98 4.75
N LEU A 36 -7.25 7.25 3.70
CA LEU A 36 -7.08 5.79 3.75
C LEU A 36 -6.00 5.39 4.75
N LEU A 37 -4.81 6.00 4.67
CA LEU A 37 -3.69 5.70 5.57
C LEU A 37 -3.99 6.08 7.03
N GLN A 38 -4.65 7.20 7.26
CA GLN A 38 -5.10 7.61 8.59
C GLN A 38 -6.07 6.58 9.18
N ARG A 39 -7.06 6.15 8.40
CA ARG A 39 -8.01 5.14 8.85
C ARG A 39 -7.34 3.81 9.20
N ILE A 40 -6.46 3.31 8.34
CA ILE A 40 -5.70 2.07 8.59
C ILE A 40 -4.96 2.15 9.93
N ARG A 41 -4.32 3.30 10.18
CA ARG A 41 -3.61 3.57 11.43
C ARG A 41 -4.55 3.67 12.63
N ASP A 42 -5.68 4.37 12.50
CA ASP A 42 -6.67 4.57 13.57
C ASP A 42 -7.35 3.26 13.94
N ASP A 43 -7.59 2.38 12.97
CA ASP A 43 -8.11 1.02 13.17
C ASP A 43 -7.04 0.07 13.76
N GLY A 44 -5.79 0.53 13.87
CA GLY A 44 -4.69 -0.19 14.52
C GLY A 44 -4.05 -1.28 13.68
N TYR A 45 -4.30 -1.30 12.36
CA TYR A 45 -3.72 -2.32 11.48
C TYR A 45 -2.28 -1.94 11.09
N PRO A 46 -1.29 -2.82 11.33
CA PRO A 46 0.04 -2.64 10.76
C PRO A 46 -0.04 -2.66 9.23
N LEU A 47 0.58 -1.66 8.62
CA LEU A 47 0.60 -1.46 7.18
C LEU A 47 2.00 -1.69 6.64
N LEU A 48 2.15 -2.69 5.77
CA LEU A 48 3.39 -2.90 5.01
C LEU A 48 3.22 -2.34 3.60
N LEU A 49 4.10 -1.43 3.20
CA LEU A 49 4.20 -0.95 1.82
C LEU A 49 5.21 -1.79 1.05
N MET A 50 4.75 -2.48 0.03
CA MET A 50 5.57 -3.22 -0.92
C MET A 50 5.65 -2.41 -2.21
N SER A 51 6.86 -2.20 -2.72
CA SER A 51 7.08 -1.33 -3.87
C SER A 51 8.21 -1.84 -4.75
N ASN A 52 8.05 -1.69 -6.07
CA ASN A 52 9.11 -1.94 -7.05
C ASN A 52 9.95 -0.69 -7.34
N LEU A 53 9.55 0.46 -6.79
CA LEU A 53 10.28 1.72 -6.90
C LEU A 53 11.54 1.67 -6.02
N SER A 54 12.55 2.47 -6.38
CA SER A 54 13.75 2.59 -5.54
C SER A 54 13.39 3.24 -4.19
N ALA A 55 14.10 2.86 -3.13
CA ALA A 55 13.91 3.45 -1.81
C ALA A 55 14.03 4.99 -1.83
N GLU A 56 14.96 5.53 -2.62
CA GLU A 56 15.16 6.97 -2.81
C GLU A 56 13.93 7.65 -3.42
N TYR A 57 13.40 7.08 -4.51
CA TYR A 57 12.20 7.62 -5.16
C TYR A 57 10.98 7.52 -4.23
N LEU A 58 10.81 6.36 -3.58
CA LEU A 58 9.68 6.11 -2.70
C LEU A 58 9.67 7.06 -1.50
N ASN A 59 10.83 7.30 -0.88
CA ASN A 59 10.93 8.25 0.23
C ASN A 59 10.62 9.68 -0.21
N SER A 60 11.09 10.09 -1.40
CA SER A 60 10.77 11.39 -1.99
C SER A 60 9.28 11.54 -2.30
N ALA A 61 8.66 10.52 -2.91
CA ALA A 61 7.25 10.51 -3.26
C ALA A 61 6.35 10.56 -2.02
N ILE A 62 6.66 9.74 -1.01
CA ILE A 62 5.98 9.75 0.30
C ILE A 62 6.14 11.12 0.95
N GLY A 63 7.35 11.67 0.98
CA GLY A 63 7.63 12.99 1.56
C GLY A 63 6.84 14.11 0.89
N SER A 64 6.70 14.05 -0.44
CA SER A 64 5.98 15.05 -1.24
C SER A 64 4.47 14.90 -1.16
N ALA A 65 3.96 13.68 -1.02
CA ALA A 65 2.53 13.39 -0.96
C ALA A 65 1.95 13.57 0.45
N LEU A 66 2.68 13.12 1.47
CA LEU A 66 2.19 12.99 2.85
C LEU A 66 2.90 13.92 3.85
N GLY A 67 3.97 14.59 3.43
CA GLY A 67 4.85 15.39 4.28
C GLY A 67 6.04 14.60 4.80
N GLN A 68 6.97 15.28 5.50
CA GLN A 68 8.24 14.72 5.94
C GLN A 68 8.09 13.48 6.86
N ASP A 69 7.02 13.41 7.64
CA ASP A 69 6.71 12.26 8.50
C ASP A 69 5.80 11.21 7.82
N GLY A 70 5.61 11.30 6.49
CA GLY A 70 4.74 10.40 5.74
C GLY A 70 5.10 8.92 5.85
N VAL A 71 6.37 8.61 6.09
CA VAL A 71 6.85 7.25 6.32
C VAL A 71 6.25 6.61 7.58
N THR A 72 5.77 7.42 8.54
CA THR A 72 5.21 6.92 9.82
C THR A 72 3.84 6.27 9.67
N TYR A 73 3.18 6.39 8.52
CA TYR A 73 1.96 5.63 8.21
C TYR A 73 2.24 4.14 7.94
N PHE A 74 3.49 3.79 7.66
CA PHE A 74 3.89 2.43 7.32
C PHE A 74 4.66 1.80 8.48
N SER A 75 4.26 0.60 8.87
CA SER A 75 4.98 -0.20 9.87
C SER A 75 6.26 -0.79 9.28
N ALA A 76 6.25 -1.10 7.98
CA ALA A 76 7.41 -1.55 7.24
C ALA A 76 7.30 -1.14 5.77
N ILE A 77 8.45 -0.92 5.13
CA ILE A 77 8.54 -0.59 3.70
C ILE A 77 9.51 -1.58 3.06
N LEU A 78 9.04 -2.32 2.07
CA LEU A 78 9.81 -3.25 1.25
C LEU A 78 9.91 -2.69 -0.17
N SER A 79 11.00 -1.97 -0.43
CA SER A 79 11.33 -1.46 -1.77
C SER A 79 12.36 -2.38 -2.43
N SER A 80 11.95 -3.20 -3.39
CA SER A 80 12.92 -3.98 -4.19
C SER A 80 12.29 -4.54 -5.46
N ARG A 81 13.01 -4.33 -6.56
CA ARG A 81 12.62 -4.72 -7.91
C ARG A 81 12.87 -6.21 -8.21
N GLU A 82 13.58 -6.92 -7.31
CA GLU A 82 14.18 -8.24 -7.62
C GLU A 82 13.67 -9.41 -6.76
N PHE A 83 12.66 -9.21 -5.91
CA PHE A 83 12.17 -10.31 -5.07
C PHE A 83 11.17 -11.19 -5.81
N THR A 84 11.64 -12.33 -6.30
CA THR A 84 10.81 -13.43 -6.83
C THR A 84 9.76 -13.93 -5.83
N ASP A 85 9.97 -13.69 -4.53
CA ASP A 85 9.09 -14.12 -3.41
C ASP A 85 8.65 -12.95 -2.51
N ARG A 86 8.40 -11.78 -3.09
CA ARG A 86 8.06 -10.54 -2.34
C ARG A 86 6.92 -10.71 -1.33
N TYR A 87 5.89 -11.50 -1.68
CA TYR A 87 4.76 -11.79 -0.80
C TYR A 87 5.15 -12.68 0.39
N ALA A 88 6.01 -13.66 0.19
CA ALA A 88 6.50 -14.49 1.29
C ALA A 88 7.33 -13.66 2.28
N ILE A 89 8.17 -12.76 1.77
CA ILE A 89 8.95 -11.83 2.60
C ILE A 89 8.01 -10.89 3.36
N ALA A 90 7.03 -10.29 2.69
CA ALA A 90 6.06 -9.39 3.32
C ALA A 90 5.27 -10.08 4.44
N LEU A 91 4.79 -11.30 4.21
CA LEU A 91 4.08 -12.09 5.23
C LEU A 91 4.98 -12.43 6.41
N HIS A 92 6.25 -12.75 6.16
CA HIS A 92 7.22 -13.00 7.21
C HIS A 92 7.51 -11.74 8.03
N THR A 93 7.68 -10.58 7.38
CA THR A 93 7.90 -9.28 8.04
C THR A 93 6.72 -8.86 8.91
N LEU A 94 5.49 -9.18 8.48
CA LEU A 94 4.27 -8.90 9.25
C LEU A 94 4.01 -9.93 10.36
N GLU A 95 4.78 -11.02 10.43
CA GLU A 95 4.56 -12.15 11.35
C GLU A 95 3.10 -12.66 11.35
N THR A 96 2.42 -12.53 10.21
CA THR A 96 0.97 -12.72 10.09
C THR A 96 0.65 -13.81 9.08
N ALA A 97 -0.34 -14.65 9.39
CA ALA A 97 -0.79 -15.69 8.47
C ALA A 97 -1.54 -15.08 7.26
N PRO A 98 -1.33 -15.57 6.02
CA PRO A 98 -1.87 -14.94 4.81
C PRO A 98 -3.39 -14.74 4.80
N HIS A 99 -4.15 -15.66 5.39
CA HIS A 99 -5.62 -15.56 5.47
C HIS A 99 -6.13 -14.46 6.42
N ARG A 100 -5.24 -13.83 7.19
CA ARG A 100 -5.51 -12.70 8.10
C ARG A 100 -4.96 -11.37 7.55
N VAL A 101 -4.46 -11.36 6.32
CA VAL A 101 -3.93 -10.19 5.64
C VAL A 101 -4.93 -9.70 4.59
N ILE A 102 -5.04 -8.39 4.43
CA ILE A 102 -5.65 -7.76 3.25
C ILE A 102 -4.53 -7.31 2.32
N ALA A 103 -4.59 -7.70 1.04
CA ALA A 103 -3.75 -7.14 0.00
C ALA A 103 -4.47 -5.98 -0.71
N LEU A 104 -3.84 -4.82 -0.75
CA LEU A 104 -4.21 -3.68 -1.58
C LEU A 104 -3.22 -3.60 -2.75
N GLY A 105 -3.72 -3.46 -3.97
CA GLY A 105 -2.86 -3.36 -5.15
C GLY A 105 -3.57 -2.69 -6.31
N SER A 106 -2.81 -2.07 -7.19
CA SER A 106 -3.29 -1.35 -8.37
C SER A 106 -3.36 -2.20 -9.65
N SER A 107 -2.84 -3.44 -9.60
CA SER A 107 -2.83 -4.35 -10.74
C SER A 107 -3.53 -5.66 -10.44
N GLY A 108 -4.39 -6.13 -11.36
CA GLY A 108 -5.04 -7.45 -11.25
C GLY A 108 -4.03 -8.61 -11.16
N LYS A 109 -2.90 -8.51 -11.87
CA LYS A 109 -1.81 -9.52 -11.82
C LYS A 109 -1.22 -9.63 -10.43
N GLU A 110 -1.03 -8.49 -9.78
CA GLU A 110 -0.50 -8.42 -8.43
C GLU A 110 -1.45 -9.03 -7.40
N LEU A 111 -2.75 -8.72 -7.50
CA LEU A 111 -3.76 -9.31 -6.63
C LEU A 111 -3.89 -10.83 -6.86
N GLU A 112 -3.69 -11.31 -8.07
CA GLU A 112 -3.65 -12.74 -8.38
C GLU A 112 -2.42 -13.44 -7.77
N GLU A 113 -1.26 -12.79 -7.81
CA GLU A 113 -0.05 -13.23 -7.12
C GLU A 113 -0.31 -13.33 -5.60
N ALA A 114 -0.87 -12.29 -4.97
CA ALA A 114 -1.23 -12.29 -3.56
C ALA A 114 -2.15 -13.48 -3.17
N ARG A 115 -3.15 -13.79 -4.02
CA ARG A 115 -4.04 -14.95 -3.82
C ARG A 115 -3.31 -16.28 -3.89
N THR A 116 -2.30 -16.39 -4.76
CA THR A 116 -1.46 -17.59 -4.87
C THR A 116 -0.68 -17.87 -3.59
N PHE A 117 -0.34 -16.82 -2.82
CA PHE A 117 0.26 -16.92 -1.49
C PHE A 117 -0.75 -17.11 -0.35
N GLY A 118 -2.04 -17.34 -0.67
CA GLY A 118 -3.09 -17.66 0.31
C GLY A 118 -3.75 -16.44 0.95
N ILE A 119 -3.52 -15.22 0.44
CA ILE A 119 -4.21 -14.02 0.90
C ILE A 119 -5.66 -14.07 0.43
N ALA A 120 -6.59 -14.14 1.38
CA ALA A 120 -8.00 -14.35 1.09
C ALA A 120 -8.73 -13.07 0.64
N ARG A 121 -8.26 -11.89 1.07
CA ARG A 121 -8.85 -10.59 0.72
C ARG A 121 -7.87 -9.77 -0.09
N CYS A 122 -8.24 -9.51 -1.35
CA CYS A 122 -7.47 -8.69 -2.27
C CYS A 122 -8.40 -7.62 -2.83
N ILE A 123 -8.08 -6.36 -2.57
CA ILE A 123 -8.90 -5.19 -2.90
C ILE A 123 -8.11 -4.32 -3.88
N HIS A 124 -8.79 -3.79 -4.90
CA HIS A 124 -8.16 -2.86 -5.81
C HIS A 124 -7.89 -1.53 -5.11
N LEU A 125 -6.75 -0.92 -5.36
CA LEU A 125 -6.38 0.33 -4.69
C LEU A 125 -7.36 1.46 -4.99
N ASP A 126 -7.85 1.58 -6.23
CA ASP A 126 -8.90 2.54 -6.58
C ASP A 126 -10.20 2.31 -5.81
N ASP A 127 -10.58 1.04 -5.56
CA ASP A 127 -11.76 0.73 -4.75
C ASP A 127 -11.54 1.15 -3.29
N ALA A 128 -10.34 0.92 -2.74
CA ALA A 128 -9.99 1.33 -1.39
C ALA A 128 -9.90 2.87 -1.23
N LEU A 129 -9.52 3.58 -2.30
CA LEU A 129 -9.51 5.05 -2.34
C LEU A 129 -10.91 5.63 -2.54
N SER A 130 -11.78 4.94 -3.27
CA SER A 130 -13.14 5.40 -3.63
C SER A 130 -14.22 4.97 -2.64
N GLN A 131 -14.04 3.84 -1.96
CA GLN A 131 -15.00 3.27 -1.02
C GLN A 131 -14.43 3.19 0.39
N LEU A 132 -15.19 3.73 1.34
CA LEU A 132 -14.86 3.76 2.76
C LEU A 132 -15.42 2.54 3.54
N PRO A 133 -15.14 1.28 3.15
CA PRO A 133 -14.98 0.25 4.18
C PRO A 133 -13.82 -0.73 3.90
N LEU A 134 -12.77 -0.65 4.73
CA LEU A 134 -11.91 -1.80 5.08
C LEU A 134 -12.62 -2.68 6.11
#